data_AF-A0A1J5LW21-F1
#
_entry.id   AF-A0A1J5LW21-F1
#
_cell.length_a   1.000
_cell.length_b   1.000
_cell.length_c   1.000
_cell.angle_alpha   90.00
_cell.angle_beta   90.00
_cell.angle_gamma   90.00
#
_symmetry.space_group_name_H-M   'P 1'
#
loop_
_entity.id
_entity.type
_entity.pdbx_description
1 polymer ?
#
loop_
_entity_poly.entity_id
_entity_poly.type
_entity_poly.pdbx_seq_one_letter_code
_entity_poly.pdbx_strand_id
1 'polypeptide(L)'
;MRSLFSKIFGLFLFVTILIVVIYAIPVNNDKQKTDTIQTQLEEVKDGVHLPTGLKAEANYKLVVANCTGCHSAKLVTQNRMSKNQWKATIKWMQETQNLWDLGASEDKIISYLVTNYPYVETGRRANLTTIDWYELEE
;
A
#
# COMPACT_ATOMS: atom_id res chain seq x y z
N MET A 1 -8.95 -32.94 -59.81
CA MET A 1 -9.22 -33.76 -58.60
C MET A 1 -8.01 -33.97 -57.67
N ARG A 2 -6.79 -34.30 -58.16
CA ARG A 2 -5.58 -34.47 -57.30
C ARG A 2 -5.20 -33.26 -56.41
N SER A 3 -5.34 -32.04 -56.92
CA SER A 3 -5.02 -30.79 -56.18
C SER A 3 -5.99 -30.49 -55.03
N LEU A 4 -7.28 -30.85 -55.19
CA LEU A 4 -8.28 -30.66 -54.13
C LEU A 4 -8.07 -31.65 -52.98
N PHE A 5 -7.79 -32.92 -53.31
CA PHE A 5 -7.48 -33.95 -52.32
C PHE A 5 -6.24 -33.62 -51.49
N SER A 6 -5.19 -33.05 -52.10
CA SER A 6 -3.98 -32.62 -51.37
C SER A 6 -4.25 -31.47 -50.40
N LYS A 7 -5.12 -30.51 -50.77
CA LYS A 7 -5.51 -29.40 -49.88
C LYS A 7 -6.38 -29.86 -48.71
N ILE A 8 -7.31 -30.78 -48.96
CA ILE A 8 -8.17 -31.38 -47.91
C ILE A 8 -7.34 -32.22 -46.95
N PHE A 9 -6.39 -33.01 -47.47
CA PHE A 9 -5.47 -33.80 -46.66
C PHE A 9 -4.54 -32.91 -45.83
N GLY A 10 -4.03 -31.82 -46.40
CA GLY A 10 -3.23 -30.83 -45.68
C GLY A 10 -4.01 -30.12 -44.56
N LEU A 11 -5.27 -29.77 -44.80
CA LEU A 11 -6.15 -29.19 -43.78
C LEU A 11 -6.39 -30.17 -42.63
N PHE A 12 -6.66 -31.45 -42.94
CA PHE A 12 -6.85 -32.48 -41.92
C PHE A 12 -5.60 -32.68 -41.06
N LEU A 13 -4.41 -32.73 -41.67
CA LEU A 13 -3.15 -32.83 -40.94
C LEU A 13 -2.90 -31.63 -40.04
N PHE A 14 -3.22 -30.42 -40.50
CA PHE A 14 -3.05 -29.21 -39.72
C PHE A 14 -3.98 -29.18 -38.49
N VAL A 15 -5.24 -29.59 -38.69
CA VAL A 15 -6.24 -29.66 -37.60
C VAL A 15 -5.88 -30.73 -36.58
N THR A 16 -5.41 -31.90 -37.01
CA THR A 16 -5.01 -32.96 -36.07
C THR A 16 -3.76 -32.57 -35.27
N ILE A 17 -2.79 -31.91 -35.90
CA ILE A 17 -1.60 -31.37 -35.19
C ILE A 17 -2.02 -30.31 -34.17
N LEU A 18 -2.93 -29.39 -34.52
CA LEU A 18 -3.44 -28.39 -33.58
C LEU A 18 -4.15 -29.02 -32.37
N ILE A 19 -4.96 -30.05 -32.59
CA ILE A 19 -5.64 -30.78 -31.51
C ILE A 19 -4.62 -31.46 -30.61
N VAL A 20 -3.62 -32.15 -31.18
CA VAL A 20 -2.56 -32.80 -30.40
C VAL A 20 -1.77 -31.78 -29.57
N VAL A 21 -1.44 -30.61 -30.13
CA VAL A 21 -0.75 -29.53 -29.40
C VAL A 21 -1.60 -29.01 -28.24
N ILE A 22 -2.91 -28.81 -28.43
CA ILE A 22 -3.82 -28.37 -27.36
C ILE A 22 -3.86 -29.40 -26.22
N TYR A 23 -3.91 -30.70 -26.53
CA TYR A 23 -3.94 -31.76 -25.52
C TYR A 23 -2.57 -32.07 -24.89
N ALA A 24 -1.47 -31.74 -25.58
CA ALA A 24 -0.10 -31.97 -25.11
C ALA A 24 0.48 -30.81 -24.28
N ILE A 25 -0.18 -29.64 -24.24
CA ILE A 25 0.21 -28.54 -23.34
C ILE A 25 -0.39 -28.84 -21.96
N PRO A 26 0.42 -29.19 -20.94
CA PRO A 26 -0.08 -29.28 -19.58
C PRO A 26 -0.45 -27.85 -19.14
N VAL A 27 -1.75 -27.56 -19.04
CA VAL A 27 -2.24 -26.33 -18.41
C VAL A 27 -1.94 -26.43 -16.92
N ASN A 28 -0.74 -26.01 -16.54
CA ASN A 28 -0.31 -25.98 -15.15
C ASN A 28 -1.00 -24.80 -14.46
N ASN A 29 -2.18 -25.06 -13.88
CA ASN A 29 -3.06 -24.02 -13.36
C ASN A 29 -3.06 -23.91 -11.83
N ASP A 30 -2.11 -24.56 -11.15
CA ASP A 30 -2.26 -24.75 -9.71
C ASP A 30 -0.93 -24.62 -8.97
N LYS A 31 -0.64 -23.39 -8.50
CA LYS A 31 0.20 -23.10 -7.33
C LYS A 31 0.38 -21.61 -6.95
N GLN A 32 -0.13 -20.64 -7.73
CA GLN A 32 0.02 -19.22 -7.34
C GLN A 32 -1.09 -18.67 -6.43
N LYS A 33 -2.23 -19.34 -6.34
CA LYS A 33 -3.37 -18.81 -5.59
C LYS A 33 -3.16 -18.85 -4.06
N THR A 34 -2.39 -19.83 -3.57
CA THR A 34 -2.13 -20.00 -2.13
C THR A 34 -1.05 -19.04 -1.62
N ASP A 35 0.03 -18.82 -2.39
CA ASP A 35 1.08 -17.85 -2.04
C ASP A 35 0.55 -16.41 -1.99
N THR A 36 -0.40 -16.06 -2.86
CA THR A 36 -0.94 -14.69 -2.91
C THR A 36 -1.77 -14.36 -1.67
N ILE A 37 -2.52 -15.33 -1.12
CA ILE A 37 -3.34 -15.13 0.09
C ILE A 37 -2.48 -15.17 1.36
N GLN A 38 -1.47 -16.04 1.40
CA GLN A 38 -0.51 -16.11 2.50
C GLN A 38 0.30 -14.80 2.60
N THR A 39 0.79 -14.28 1.47
CA THR A 39 1.53 -13.00 1.41
C THR A 39 0.68 -11.80 1.85
N GLN A 40 -0.63 -11.80 1.57
CA GLN A 40 -1.54 -10.73 2.01
C GLN A 40 -1.91 -10.81 3.49
N LEU A 41 -1.93 -12.02 4.07
CA LEU A 41 -2.16 -12.22 5.51
C LEU A 41 -0.88 -11.96 6.32
N GLU A 42 0.29 -12.19 5.73
CA GLU A 42 1.61 -11.87 6.31
C GLU A 42 1.88 -10.36 6.41
N GLU A 43 1.11 -9.53 5.72
CA GLU A 43 1.23 -8.07 5.79
C GLU A 43 0.85 -7.50 7.16
N VAL A 44 -0.01 -8.21 7.92
CA VAL A 44 -0.52 -7.76 9.23
C VAL A 44 -0.26 -8.81 10.30
N LYS A 45 0.48 -8.44 11.34
CA LYS A 45 0.73 -9.28 12.52
C LYS A 45 0.39 -8.49 13.78
N ASP A 46 -0.34 -9.13 14.71
CA ASP A 46 -0.72 -8.55 16.01
C ASP A 46 -1.43 -7.19 15.88
N GLY A 47 -2.27 -7.02 14.83
CA GLY A 47 -2.99 -5.78 14.56
C GLY A 47 -2.10 -4.65 14.00
N VAL A 48 -0.88 -4.95 13.56
CA VAL A 48 0.05 -3.99 12.97
C VAL A 48 0.39 -4.41 11.55
N HIS A 49 0.26 -3.46 10.63
CA HIS A 49 0.69 -3.58 9.25
C HIS A 49 2.21 -3.53 9.15
N LEU A 50 2.85 -4.70 9.04
CA LEU A 50 4.31 -4.90 9.14
C LEU A 50 5.13 -3.95 8.25
N PRO A 51 4.79 -3.70 6.97
CA PRO A 51 5.59 -2.83 6.11
C PRO A 51 5.63 -1.36 6.57
N THR A 52 4.60 -0.90 7.28
CA THR A 52 4.45 0.53 7.62
C THR A 52 4.46 0.82 9.12
N GLY A 53 4.21 -0.18 9.96
CA GLY A 53 3.95 -0.01 11.38
C GLY A 53 2.60 0.65 11.70
N LEU A 54 1.70 0.81 10.72
CA LEU A 54 0.35 1.33 10.94
C LEU A 54 -0.50 0.32 11.72
N LYS A 55 -1.38 0.79 12.60
CA LYS A 55 -2.43 -0.05 13.19
C LYS A 55 -3.35 -0.53 12.07
N ALA A 56 -3.51 -1.84 11.93
CA ALA A 56 -4.30 -2.47 10.87
C ALA A 56 -5.82 -2.41 11.17
N GLU A 57 -6.32 -1.20 11.44
CA GLU A 57 -7.73 -0.90 11.72
C GLU A 57 -8.43 -0.25 10.53
N ALA A 58 -9.75 0.00 10.63
CA ALA A 58 -10.55 0.54 9.53
C ALA A 58 -9.88 1.73 8.81
N ASN A 59 -9.77 1.64 7.48
CA ASN A 59 -9.19 2.64 6.58
C ASN A 59 -7.64 2.81 6.62
N TYR A 60 -6.88 1.99 7.37
CA TYR A 60 -5.41 2.08 7.36
C TYR A 60 -4.81 1.96 5.96
N LYS A 61 -5.38 1.10 5.10
CA LYS A 61 -4.95 0.92 3.70
C LYS A 61 -5.10 2.18 2.85
N LEU A 62 -6.05 3.08 3.19
CA LEU A 62 -6.13 4.38 2.52
C LEU A 62 -4.94 5.26 2.86
N VAL A 63 -4.44 5.20 4.10
CA VAL A 63 -3.22 5.91 4.50
C VAL A 63 -1.99 5.30 3.83
N VAL A 64 -1.90 3.98 3.75
CA VAL A 64 -0.84 3.30 2.98
C VAL A 64 -0.85 3.80 1.53
N ALA A 65 -1.99 3.74 0.86
CA ALA A 65 -2.08 4.11 -0.55
C ALA A 65 -1.78 5.59 -0.83
N ASN A 66 -2.21 6.51 0.05
CA ASN A 66 -2.19 7.95 -0.25
C ASN A 66 -1.11 8.74 0.49
N CYS A 67 -0.58 8.22 1.60
CA CYS A 67 0.33 8.98 2.47
C CYS A 67 1.73 8.35 2.56
N THR A 68 1.96 7.16 1.99
CA THR A 68 3.28 6.52 2.00
C THR A 68 3.98 6.48 0.64
N GLY A 69 3.44 7.17 -0.37
CA GLY A 69 4.05 7.26 -1.70
C GLY A 69 5.30 8.15 -1.76
N CYS A 70 5.38 9.17 -0.90
CA CYS A 70 6.49 10.13 -0.89
C CYS A 70 7.39 10.04 0.35
N HIS A 71 6.88 9.52 1.47
CA HIS A 71 7.61 9.41 2.73
C HIS A 71 7.06 8.29 3.61
N SER A 72 7.83 7.89 4.63
CA SER A 72 7.43 6.78 5.52
C SER A 72 6.15 7.07 6.31
N ALA A 73 5.42 6.01 6.67
CA ALA A 73 4.29 6.10 7.61
C ALA A 73 4.70 6.57 9.01
N LYS A 74 5.98 6.43 9.38
CA LYS A 74 6.54 6.98 10.62
C LYS A 74 6.49 8.52 10.62
N LEU A 75 6.81 9.16 9.49
CA LEU A 75 6.67 10.62 9.34
C LEU A 75 5.20 11.05 9.44
N VAL A 76 4.27 10.25 8.92
CA VAL A 76 2.83 10.55 9.05
C VAL A 76 2.38 10.45 10.50
N THR A 77 2.70 9.35 11.18
CA THR A 77 2.19 9.05 12.53
C THR A 77 2.87 9.81 13.66
N GLN A 78 4.10 10.30 13.46
CA GLN A 78 4.74 11.22 14.42
C GLN A 78 4.08 12.60 14.44
N ASN A 79 3.42 13.00 13.34
CA ASN A 79 2.66 14.23 13.26
C ASN A 79 1.28 14.02 13.90
N ARG A 80 1.22 14.06 15.22
CA ARG A 80 -0.02 13.94 15.98
C ARG A 80 -0.80 15.24 15.88
N MET A 81 -1.81 15.29 15.03
CA MET A 81 -2.58 16.50 14.70
C MET A 81 -4.07 16.31 14.97
N SER A 82 -4.77 17.40 15.27
CA SER A 82 -6.22 17.46 15.30
C SER A 82 -6.81 17.33 13.89
N LYS A 83 -8.12 17.08 13.79
CA LYS A 83 -8.83 16.99 12.51
C LYS A 83 -8.60 18.21 11.62
N ASN A 84 -8.69 19.42 12.19
CA ASN A 84 -8.53 20.67 11.44
C ASN A 84 -7.09 20.89 10.97
N GLN A 85 -6.12 20.53 11.80
CA GLN A 85 -4.70 20.58 11.43
C GLN A 85 -4.41 19.60 10.28
N TRP A 86 -4.91 18.37 10.34
CA TRP A 86 -4.79 17.42 9.23
C TRP A 86 -5.41 17.93 7.92
N LYS A 87 -6.60 18.54 7.97
CA LYS A 87 -7.23 19.17 6.79
C LYS A 87 -6.34 20.26 6.19
N ALA A 88 -5.79 21.14 7.03
CA ALA A 88 -4.89 22.18 6.60
C ALA A 88 -3.60 21.61 5.98
N THR A 89 -3.03 20.57 6.60
CA THR A 89 -1.83 19.90 6.10
C THR A 89 -2.06 19.20 4.76
N ILE A 90 -3.17 18.46 4.59
CA ILE A 90 -3.51 17.81 3.32
C ILE A 90 -3.71 18.87 2.23
N LYS A 91 -4.47 19.94 2.52
CA LYS A 91 -4.64 21.06 1.60
C LYS A 91 -3.30 21.66 1.17
N TRP A 92 -2.40 21.91 2.12
CA TRP A 92 -1.06 22.41 1.82
C TRP A 92 -0.24 21.42 0.96
N MET A 93 -0.34 20.12 1.21
CA MET A 93 0.32 19.09 0.39
C MET A 93 -0.25 19.05 -1.03
N GLN A 94 -1.55 19.27 -1.20
CA GLN A 94 -2.18 19.36 -2.52
C GLN A 94 -1.70 20.60 -3.28
N GLU A 95 -1.60 21.74 -2.60
CA GLU A 95 -1.17 23.01 -3.20
C GLU A 95 0.33 23.05 -3.52
N THR A 96 1.17 22.37 -2.73
CA THR A 96 2.64 22.56 -2.79
C THR A 96 3.46 21.30 -3.02
N GLN A 97 2.94 20.12 -2.67
CA GLN A 97 3.66 18.84 -2.72
C GLN A 97 3.08 17.87 -3.77
N ASN A 98 2.19 18.36 -4.64
CA ASN A 98 1.56 17.58 -5.70
C ASN A 98 0.79 16.35 -5.18
N LEU A 99 0.22 16.45 -3.97
CA LEU A 99 -0.75 15.46 -3.51
C LEU A 99 -2.02 15.59 -4.36
N TRP A 100 -2.52 14.47 -4.86
CA TRP A 100 -3.76 14.45 -5.64
C TRP A 100 -5.00 14.74 -4.79
N ASP A 101 -6.12 15.01 -5.45
CA ASP A 101 -7.41 15.13 -4.77
C ASP A 101 -7.82 13.77 -4.17
N LEU A 102 -7.97 13.74 -2.85
CA LEU A 102 -8.35 12.54 -2.09
C LEU A 102 -9.86 12.29 -2.12
N GLY A 103 -10.68 13.27 -2.50
CA GLY A 103 -12.14 13.20 -2.55
C GLY A 103 -12.74 12.63 -1.26
N ALA A 104 -13.65 11.66 -1.39
CA ALA A 104 -14.32 11.02 -0.25
C ALA A 104 -13.37 10.20 0.67
N SER A 105 -12.11 10.00 0.28
CA SER A 105 -11.11 9.32 1.11
C SER A 105 -10.50 10.23 2.15
N GLU A 106 -10.50 11.55 1.94
CA GLU A 106 -9.87 12.52 2.86
C GLU A 106 -10.42 12.36 4.29
N ASP A 107 -11.74 12.47 4.48
CA ASP A 107 -12.34 12.39 5.81
C ASP A 107 -12.12 11.02 6.47
N LYS A 108 -12.00 9.93 5.68
CA LYS A 108 -11.70 8.58 6.18
C LYS A 108 -10.25 8.48 6.66
N ILE A 109 -9.31 9.02 5.88
CA ILE A 109 -7.88 9.09 6.24
C ILE A 109 -7.71 9.91 7.52
N ILE A 110 -8.30 11.10 7.58
CA ILE A 110 -8.19 11.97 8.76
C ILE A 110 -8.83 11.30 9.99
N SER A 111 -10.01 10.69 9.83
CA SER A 111 -10.68 10.00 10.94
C SER A 111 -9.83 8.85 11.48
N TYR A 112 -9.21 8.06 10.60
CA TYR A 112 -8.26 7.02 11.02
C TYR A 112 -7.07 7.61 11.77
N LEU A 113 -6.42 8.64 11.23
CA LEU A 113 -5.23 9.26 11.84
C LEU A 113 -5.54 9.84 13.23
N VAL A 114 -6.65 10.57 13.37
CA VAL A 114 -7.06 11.16 14.65
C VAL A 114 -7.46 10.08 15.67
N THR A 115 -8.11 9.01 15.24
CA THR A 115 -8.53 7.91 16.13
C THR A 115 -7.32 7.11 16.62
N ASN A 116 -6.41 6.78 15.72
CA ASN A 116 -5.31 5.85 15.99
C ASN A 116 -4.05 6.53 16.53
N TYR A 117 -3.84 7.79 16.14
CA TYR A 117 -2.67 8.61 16.45
C TYR A 117 -3.13 10.02 16.89
N PRO A 118 -3.90 10.12 17.99
CA PRO A 118 -4.53 11.37 18.40
C PRO A 118 -3.50 12.47 18.67
N TYR A 119 -3.97 13.71 18.51
CA TYR A 119 -3.26 14.90 18.96
C TYR A 119 -2.89 14.78 20.44
N VAL A 120 -1.69 15.23 20.78
CA VAL A 120 -1.24 15.33 22.16
C VAL A 120 -0.73 16.75 22.36
N GLU A 121 -1.28 17.43 23.36
CA GLU A 121 -0.85 18.76 23.83
C GLU A 121 0.54 18.65 24.48
N THR A 122 1.58 18.40 23.68
CA THR A 122 2.97 18.46 24.13
C THR A 122 3.77 19.31 23.18
N GLY A 123 4.58 20.21 23.74
CA GLY A 123 5.68 20.81 22.99
C GLY A 123 6.71 19.75 22.62
N ARG A 124 7.49 20.00 21.56
CA ARG A 124 8.62 19.14 21.17
C ARG A 124 9.68 19.00 22.28
N ARG A 125 9.76 19.99 23.16
CA ARG A 125 10.66 20.02 24.32
C ARG A 125 9.85 20.43 25.54
N ALA A 126 9.85 19.57 26.56
CA ALA A 126 9.42 19.98 27.89
C ALA A 126 10.44 20.95 28.48
N ASN A 127 10.01 21.80 29.43
CA ASN A 127 10.95 22.59 30.21
C ASN A 127 11.88 21.65 30.99
N LEU A 128 13.16 21.99 31.02
CA LEU A 128 14.14 21.30 31.86
C LEU A 128 13.81 21.60 33.33
N THR A 129 13.59 20.56 34.13
CA THR A 129 13.25 20.71 35.56
C THR A 129 14.47 20.59 36.48
N THR A 130 15.55 19.97 36.00
CA THR A 130 16.76 19.70 36.77
C THR A 130 17.94 20.07 35.89
N ILE A 131 18.51 21.25 36.11
CA ILE A 131 19.66 21.74 35.36
C ILE A 131 20.83 21.77 36.33
N ASP A 132 21.85 20.96 36.06
CA ASP A 132 23.15 21.01 36.73
C ASP A 132 24.15 21.63 35.75
N TRP A 133 24.61 22.84 36.08
CA TRP A 133 25.56 23.57 35.27
C TRP A 133 26.97 23.26 35.77
N TYR A 134 27.88 22.91 34.86
CA TYR A 134 29.29 22.79 35.20
C TYR A 134 30.02 24.10 34.85
N GLU A 135 31.01 24.46 35.67
CA GLU A 135 31.90 25.59 35.40
C GLU A 135 32.91 25.20 34.31
N LEU A 136 33.14 26.12 33.37
CA LEU A 136 34.17 25.98 32.35
C LEU A 136 35.46 26.58 32.89
N GLU A 137 36.55 25.81 32.90
CA GLU A 137 37.89 26.29 33.20
C GLU A 137 38.41 27.15 32.04
N GLU A 138 39.09 28.27 32.35
CA GLU A 138 39.69 29.20 31.38
C GLU A 138 40.94 28.64 30.69
#